data_AF-A0A2R6JAE4-F1
#
_entry.id   AF-A0A2R6JAE4-F1
#
_cell.length_a   1.000
_cell.length_b   1.000
_cell.length_c   1.000
_cell.angle_alpha   90.00
_cell.angle_beta   90.00
_cell.angle_gamma   90.00
#
_symmetry.space_group_name_H-M   'P 1'
#
loop_
_entity.id
_entity.type
_entity.pdbx_description
1 polymer ?
#
loop_
_entity_poly.entity_id
_entity_poly.type
_entity_poly.pdbx_seq_one_letter_code
_entity_poly.pdbx_strand_id
1 'polypeptide(L)'
;MADLLSATLDSAVDPATAKRYRVWLHALGYLTRDDGVDELTRKGRRLVVATDRLTSSGADRDAAPESGTESTAGSSPDAEPPPPAADRRMGTDVDRETLERDLRARYDDVCVLCGDRRQRGPEAGHAVVHYLMPPAPPHDGPVTPANALVVCPNHRADLDYGR
;
A
#
# COMPACT_ATOMS: atom_id res chain seq x y z
N MET A 1 14.39 11.10 13.29
CA MET A 1 14.13 10.55 11.95
C MET A 1 12.91 11.26 11.41
N ALA A 2 13.07 12.08 10.37
CA ALA A 2 11.98 12.83 9.79
C ALA A 2 11.05 11.88 9.02
N ASP A 3 9.75 12.06 9.24
CA ASP A 3 8.68 11.35 8.56
C ASP A 3 8.67 11.73 7.07
N LEU A 4 9.20 10.86 6.22
CA LEU A 4 9.35 11.08 4.78
C LEU A 4 8.03 11.01 4.00
N LEU A 5 6.91 10.71 4.68
CA LEU A 5 5.57 10.68 4.09
C LEU A 5 4.68 11.84 4.51
N SER A 6 5.15 12.69 5.44
CA SER A 6 4.44 13.88 5.92
C SER A 6 5.17 15.16 5.52
N ALA A 7 5.68 15.21 4.29
CA ALA A 7 6.00 16.49 3.67
C ALA A 7 4.66 17.16 3.34
N THR A 8 4.17 17.95 4.29
CA THR A 8 3.19 19.02 4.05
C THR A 8 3.54 19.68 2.72
N LEU A 9 2.63 19.59 1.75
CA LEU A 9 2.68 20.29 0.46
C LEU A 9 2.51 21.80 0.66
N ASP A 10 3.32 22.40 1.53
CA ASP A 10 3.38 23.82 1.78
C ASP A 10 4.83 24.29 1.70
N SER A 11 5.25 24.54 0.46
CA SER A 11 5.89 25.80 0.03
C SER A 11 6.31 25.66 -1.44
N ALA A 12 5.68 26.49 -2.28
CA ALA A 12 5.99 26.78 -3.68
C ALA A 12 6.73 25.67 -4.46
N VAL A 13 5.98 24.69 -4.96
CA VAL A 13 6.46 23.80 -6.03
C VAL A 13 6.96 24.67 -7.17
N ASP A 14 8.21 24.47 -7.61
CA ASP A 14 8.76 25.28 -8.69
C ASP A 14 7.91 25.13 -9.97
N PRO A 15 7.81 26.17 -10.81
CA PRO A 15 6.92 26.14 -11.97
C PRO A 15 7.20 25.00 -12.96
N ALA A 16 8.45 24.55 -13.07
CA ALA A 16 8.81 23.45 -13.97
C ALA A 16 8.30 22.12 -13.42
N THR A 17 8.45 21.89 -12.12
CA THR A 17 7.92 20.72 -11.43
C THR A 17 6.39 20.72 -11.43
N ALA A 18 5.74 21.86 -11.18
CA ALA A 18 4.29 21.99 -11.29
C ALA A 18 3.79 21.65 -12.71
N LYS A 19 4.51 22.09 -13.75
CA LYS A 19 4.20 21.74 -15.15
C LYS A 19 4.34 20.24 -15.41
N ARG A 20 5.39 19.59 -14.88
CA ARG A 20 5.59 18.14 -15.02
C ARG A 20 4.46 17.36 -14.36
N TYR A 21 4.06 17.73 -13.16
CA TYR A 21 2.92 17.08 -12.47
C TYR A 21 1.62 17.28 -13.23
N ARG A 22 1.36 18.47 -13.78
CA ARG A 22 0.18 18.71 -14.63
C ARG A 22 0.15 17.79 -15.85
N VAL A 23 1.27 17.65 -16.57
CA VAL A 23 1.37 16.73 -17.71
C VAL A 23 1.04 15.29 -17.30
N TRP A 24 1.55 14.86 -16.15
CA TRP A 24 1.30 13.52 -15.64
C TRP A 24 -0.17 13.30 -15.23
N LEU A 25 -0.79 14.27 -14.57
CA LEU A 25 -2.20 14.23 -14.19
C LEU A 25 -3.15 14.20 -15.41
N HIS A 26 -2.78 14.87 -16.51
CA HIS A 26 -3.46 14.75 -17.80
C HIS A 26 -3.30 13.34 -18.38
N ALA A 27 -2.09 12.80 -18.40
CA ALA A 27 -1.81 11.45 -18.93
C ALA A 27 -2.58 10.35 -18.17
N LEU A 28 -2.79 10.53 -16.87
CA LEU A 28 -3.57 9.61 -16.03
C LEU A 28 -5.09 9.82 -16.10
N GLY A 29 -5.54 10.85 -16.82
CA GLY A 29 -6.96 11.21 -16.96
C GLY A 29 -7.57 11.77 -15.68
N TYR A 30 -6.76 12.35 -14.78
CA TYR A 30 -7.26 13.04 -13.59
C TYR A 30 -7.61 14.49 -13.88
N LEU A 31 -6.96 15.10 -14.87
CA LEU A 31 -7.29 16.43 -15.39
C LEU A 31 -7.77 16.36 -16.83
N THR A 32 -8.59 17.34 -17.20
CA THR A 32 -8.91 17.72 -18.58
C THR A 32 -8.59 19.20 -18.75
N ARG A 33 -8.25 19.62 -19.97
CA ARG A 33 -8.01 21.02 -20.28
C ARG A 33 -9.13 21.55 -21.16
N ASP A 34 -9.87 22.53 -20.65
CA ASP A 34 -10.92 23.23 -21.37
C ASP A 34 -10.69 24.73 -21.27
N ASP A 35 -10.72 25.44 -22.40
CA ASP A 35 -10.45 26.89 -22.48
C ASP A 35 -9.19 27.37 -21.74
N GLY A 36 -8.15 26.54 -21.71
CA GLY A 36 -6.89 26.85 -21.07
C GLY A 36 -6.85 26.62 -19.56
N VAL A 37 -7.99 26.27 -18.95
CA VAL A 37 -8.16 25.91 -17.54
C VAL A 37 -8.07 24.39 -17.38
N ASP A 38 -7.39 23.93 -16.33
CA ASP A 38 -7.39 22.51 -15.99
C ASP A 38 -8.55 22.22 -15.04
N GLU A 39 -9.41 21.27 -15.41
CA GLU A 39 -10.51 20.80 -14.59
C GLU A 39 -10.28 19.36 -14.13
N LEU A 40 -10.73 19.03 -12.92
CA LEU A 40 -10.71 17.65 -12.45
C LEU A 40 -11.75 16.81 -13.21
N THR A 41 -11.36 15.62 -13.64
CA THR A 41 -12.32 14.63 -14.14
C THR A 41 -13.09 13.99 -12.98
N ARG A 42 -14.09 13.17 -13.30
CA ARG A 42 -14.74 12.32 -12.29
C ARG A 42 -13.73 11.42 -11.55
N LYS A 43 -12.71 10.94 -12.26
CA LYS A 43 -11.62 10.14 -11.69
C LYS A 43 -10.77 10.98 -10.74
N GLY A 44 -10.41 12.21 -11.16
CA GLY A 44 -9.64 13.16 -10.35
C GLY A 44 -10.36 13.55 -9.06
N ARG A 45 -11.66 13.88 -9.13
CA ARG A 45 -12.48 14.21 -7.95
C ARG A 45 -12.53 13.07 -6.92
N ARG A 46 -12.63 11.81 -7.36
CA ARG A 46 -12.62 10.66 -6.45
C ARG A 46 -11.29 10.48 -5.74
N LEU A 47 -10.18 10.72 -6.44
CA LEU A 47 -8.84 10.63 -5.86
C LEU A 47 -8.68 11.65 -4.72
N VAL A 48 -9.07 12.91 -4.94
CA VAL A 48 -9.02 13.96 -3.91
C VAL A 48 -9.80 13.55 -2.66
N VAL A 49 -11.05 13.10 -2.82
CA VAL A 49 -11.89 12.66 -1.70
C VAL A 49 -11.29 11.45 -0.95
N ALA A 50 -10.65 10.52 -1.66
CA ALA A 50 -9.99 9.38 -1.04
C ALA A 50 -8.78 9.82 -0.23
N THR A 51 -7.95 10.72 -0.78
CA THR A 51 -6.79 11.29 -0.09
C THR A 51 -7.21 12.08 1.15
N ASP A 52 -8.24 12.94 1.05
CA ASP A 52 -8.74 13.73 2.19
C ASP A 52 -9.19 12.86 3.36
N ARG A 53 -9.80 11.70 3.07
CA ARG A 53 -10.21 10.74 4.12
C ARG A 53 -9.01 10.08 4.79
N LEU A 54 -7.96 9.79 4.04
CA LEU A 54 -6.74 9.17 4.56
C LEU A 54 -5.92 10.16 5.37
N THR A 55 -5.89 11.45 4.97
CA THR A 55 -5.14 12.49 5.67
C THR A 55 -5.89 13.04 6.88
N SER A 56 -7.23 13.15 6.82
CA SER A 56 -8.05 13.62 7.95
C SER A 56 -8.15 12.60 9.09
N SER A 57 -7.95 11.30 8.81
CA SER A 57 -8.01 10.25 9.84
C SER A 57 -6.79 10.22 10.77
N GLY A 58 -5.74 11.02 10.50
CA GLY A 58 -4.51 11.07 11.29
C GLY A 58 -4.45 12.19 12.34
N ALA A 59 -5.40 13.13 12.35
CA ALA A 59 -5.30 14.33 13.18
C ALA A 59 -5.93 14.21 14.59
N ASP A 60 -6.69 13.14 14.88
CA ASP A 60 -7.53 13.06 16.08
C ASP A 60 -7.06 12.05 17.16
N ARG A 61 -5.79 11.61 17.16
CA ARG A 61 -5.31 10.59 18.14
C ARG A 61 -4.44 11.09 19.30
N ASP A 62 -4.20 12.38 19.43
CA ASP A 62 -3.44 12.92 20.57
C ASP A 62 -4.36 13.65 21.57
N ALA A 63 -5.12 12.88 22.36
CA ALA A 63 -5.66 13.36 23.64
C ALA A 63 -6.21 12.22 24.52
N ALA A 64 -5.38 11.67 25.40
CA ALA A 64 -5.85 11.09 26.66
C ALA A 64 -4.77 11.19 27.76
N PRO A 65 -5.16 11.36 29.04
CA PRO A 65 -4.36 12.09 30.03
C PRO A 65 -3.49 11.20 30.92
N GLU A 66 -2.46 11.83 31.48
CA GLU A 66 -1.55 11.25 32.47
C GLU A 66 -2.20 11.15 33.86
N SER A 67 -2.02 10.00 34.53
CA SER A 67 -1.98 9.96 36.00
C SER A 67 -1.04 8.87 36.45
N GLY A 68 0.03 9.27 37.15
CA GLY A 68 1.00 8.35 37.73
C GLY A 68 0.49 7.62 38.97
N THR A 69 1.25 6.61 39.38
CA THR A 69 1.77 6.46 40.74
C THR A 69 2.80 5.33 40.75
N GLU A 70 3.96 5.64 41.32
CA GLU A 70 5.07 4.74 41.61
C GLU A 70 4.68 3.64 42.62
N SER A 71 5.28 2.45 42.51
CA SER A 71 5.82 1.78 43.70
C SER A 71 6.85 0.71 43.33
N THR A 72 8.00 0.82 43.98
CA THR A 72 9.24 0.05 43.89
C THR A 72 9.13 -1.39 44.41
N ALA A 73 9.88 -2.33 43.81
CA ALA A 73 10.71 -3.31 44.51
C ALA A 73 11.53 -4.13 43.50
N GLY A 74 12.85 -4.19 43.71
CA GLY A 74 13.81 -4.82 42.79
C GLY A 74 14.01 -6.32 42.98
N SER A 75 14.57 -6.94 41.94
CA SER A 75 15.72 -7.88 42.00
C SER A 75 15.87 -8.58 40.66
N SER A 76 17.02 -8.41 40.00
CA SER A 76 17.54 -9.40 39.05
C SER A 76 18.05 -10.61 39.82
N PRO A 77 17.93 -11.83 39.26
CA PRO A 77 19.08 -12.32 38.51
C PRO A 77 18.72 -12.95 37.16
N ASP A 78 19.74 -12.98 36.31
CA ASP A 78 19.86 -13.68 35.04
C ASP A 78 19.14 -15.03 34.97
N ALA A 79 18.20 -15.11 34.03
CA ALA A 79 17.93 -16.29 33.22
C ALA A 79 17.19 -15.81 31.97
N GLU A 80 17.89 -15.74 30.83
CA GLU A 80 17.27 -15.42 29.54
C GLU A 80 16.20 -16.48 29.24
N PRO A 81 14.90 -16.14 29.20
CA PRO A 81 13.88 -17.10 28.81
C PRO A 81 14.12 -17.47 27.35
N PRO A 82 14.06 -18.77 26.98
CA PRO A 82 14.11 -19.13 25.56
C PRO A 82 12.99 -18.37 24.83
N PRO A 83 13.25 -17.85 23.62
CA PRO A 83 12.22 -17.14 22.87
C PRO A 83 10.98 -18.02 22.77
N PRO A 84 9.75 -17.48 22.90
CA PRO A 84 8.54 -18.27 22.74
C PRO A 84 8.65 -18.99 21.40
N ALA A 85 8.54 -20.31 21.43
CA ALA A 85 8.56 -21.14 20.24
C ALA A 85 7.62 -20.51 19.23
N ALA A 86 8.19 -19.91 18.17
CA ALA A 86 7.42 -19.41 17.07
C ALA A 86 6.58 -20.61 16.61
N ASP A 87 5.27 -20.49 16.78
CA ASP A 87 4.27 -21.41 16.26
C ASP A 87 4.48 -21.40 14.75
N ARG A 88 5.45 -22.18 14.28
CA ARG A 88 5.71 -22.48 12.87
C ARG A 88 4.50 -23.30 12.48
N ARG A 89 3.38 -22.62 12.28
CA ARG A 89 2.24 -23.16 11.55
C ARG A 89 2.85 -23.55 10.22
N MET A 90 3.07 -24.85 10.08
CA MET A 90 3.49 -25.50 8.86
C MET A 90 2.52 -25.01 7.79
N GLY A 91 2.95 -24.06 6.98
CA GLY A 91 2.21 -23.72 5.77
C GLY A 91 2.19 -25.00 4.97
N THR A 92 1.02 -25.60 4.79
CA THR A 92 0.88 -26.64 3.79
C THR A 92 1.36 -26.03 2.49
N ASP A 93 2.32 -26.65 1.81
CA ASP A 93 2.77 -26.20 0.50
C ASP A 93 1.54 -26.17 -0.43
N VAL A 94 0.94 -24.99 -0.57
CA VAL A 94 -0.17 -24.77 -1.47
C VAL A 94 0.44 -24.61 -2.85
N ASP A 95 -0.07 -25.38 -3.80
CA ASP A 95 0.25 -25.20 -5.22
C ASP A 95 0.12 -23.72 -5.59
N ARG A 96 1.19 -23.13 -6.11
CA ARG A 96 1.30 -21.68 -6.35
C ARG A 96 0.20 -21.20 -7.27
N GLU A 97 -0.04 -21.93 -8.35
CA GLU A 97 -1.05 -21.61 -9.36
C GLU A 97 -2.46 -21.63 -8.74
N THR A 98 -2.71 -22.54 -7.80
CA THR A 98 -3.96 -22.60 -7.03
C THR A 98 -4.09 -21.42 -6.08
N LEU A 99 -3.06 -21.13 -5.28
CA LEU A 99 -3.04 -19.96 -4.39
C LEU A 99 -3.30 -18.66 -5.18
N GLU A 100 -2.64 -18.49 -6.32
CA GLU A 100 -2.78 -17.28 -7.12
C GLU A 100 -4.19 -17.13 -7.72
N ARG A 101 -4.80 -18.24 -8.15
CA ARG A 101 -6.18 -18.24 -8.64
C ARG A 101 -7.15 -17.86 -7.53
N ASP A 102 -6.99 -18.44 -6.35
CA ASP A 102 -7.84 -18.21 -5.19
C ASP A 102 -7.74 -16.77 -4.70
N LEU A 103 -6.52 -16.22 -4.65
CA LEU A 103 -6.30 -14.83 -4.30
C LEU A 103 -6.97 -13.88 -5.31
N ARG A 104 -6.75 -14.05 -6.62
CA ARG A 104 -7.39 -13.19 -7.63
C ARG A 104 -8.92 -13.23 -7.54
N ALA A 105 -9.50 -14.42 -7.34
CA ALA A 105 -10.93 -14.59 -7.16
C ALA A 105 -11.44 -13.93 -5.87
N ARG A 106 -10.74 -14.13 -4.74
CA ARG A 106 -11.08 -13.54 -3.44
C ARG A 106 -11.12 -12.02 -3.46
N TYR A 107 -10.23 -11.40 -4.23
CA TYR A 107 -10.16 -9.94 -4.38
C TYR A 107 -10.91 -9.42 -5.61
N ASP A 108 -11.64 -10.26 -6.36
CA ASP A 108 -12.31 -9.92 -7.63
C ASP A 108 -11.42 -9.11 -8.59
N ASP A 109 -10.15 -9.50 -8.72
CA ASP A 109 -9.14 -8.79 -9.51
C ASP A 109 -9.00 -7.27 -9.19
N VAL A 110 -9.43 -6.85 -8.00
CA VAL A 110 -9.24 -5.48 -7.50
C VAL A 110 -7.81 -5.33 -6.99
N CYS A 111 -7.12 -4.29 -7.45
CA CYS A 111 -5.79 -3.99 -6.96
C CYS A 111 -5.85 -3.48 -5.51
N VAL A 112 -5.14 -4.13 -4.59
CA VAL A 112 -5.12 -3.72 -3.17
C VAL A 112 -4.47 -2.36 -2.93
N LEU A 113 -3.65 -1.88 -3.87
CA LEU A 113 -2.93 -0.61 -3.74
C LEU A 113 -3.74 0.60 -4.21
N CYS A 114 -4.49 0.47 -5.32
CA CYS A 114 -5.27 1.60 -5.84
C CYS A 114 -6.79 1.40 -5.86
N GLY A 115 -7.29 0.23 -5.48
CA GLY A 115 -8.71 -0.09 -5.46
C GLY A 115 -9.39 -0.23 -6.84
N ASP A 116 -8.64 -0.09 -7.94
CA ASP A 116 -9.19 -0.26 -9.28
C ASP A 116 -9.20 -1.74 -9.68
N ARG A 117 -10.32 -2.18 -10.28
CA ARG A 117 -10.39 -3.42 -11.06
C ARG A 117 -10.09 -3.11 -12.52
N ARG A 118 -8.93 -3.53 -13.04
CA ARG A 118 -8.61 -3.39 -14.46
C ARG A 118 -9.36 -4.45 -15.27
N GLN A 119 -9.67 -4.15 -16.53
CA GLN A 119 -10.35 -5.09 -17.41
C GLN A 119 -9.37 -5.70 -18.41
N ARG A 120 -9.42 -7.03 -18.56
CA ARG A 120 -8.78 -7.77 -19.67
C ARG A 120 -9.76 -7.98 -20.82
N GLY A 121 -11.06 -7.88 -20.55
CA GLY A 121 -12.17 -7.98 -21.48
C GLY A 121 -13.46 -7.48 -20.79
N PRO A 122 -14.63 -7.62 -21.43
CA PRO A 122 -15.88 -7.05 -20.94
C PRO A 122 -16.24 -7.47 -19.50
N GLU A 123 -15.95 -8.73 -19.16
CA GLU A 123 -16.29 -9.32 -17.85
C GLU A 123 -15.06 -9.75 -17.05
N ALA A 124 -13.91 -9.92 -17.71
CA ALA A 124 -12.69 -10.43 -17.10
C ALA A 124 -11.86 -9.31 -16.45
N GLY A 125 -11.59 -9.47 -15.16
CA GLY A 125 -10.64 -8.63 -14.44
C GLY A 125 -9.19 -8.88 -14.87
N HIS A 126 -8.30 -7.94 -14.57
CA HIS A 126 -6.89 -8.05 -14.88
C HIS A 126 -6.04 -7.66 -13.67
N ALA A 127 -5.81 -8.65 -12.81
CA ALA A 127 -4.85 -8.56 -11.73
C ALA A 127 -3.81 -9.68 -11.81
N VAL A 128 -2.71 -9.47 -11.11
CA VAL A 128 -1.59 -10.38 -10.98
C VAL A 128 -1.23 -10.48 -9.50
N VAL A 129 -0.75 -11.64 -9.08
CA VAL A 129 -0.19 -11.79 -7.74
C VAL A 129 1.27 -11.35 -7.77
N HIS A 130 1.65 -10.50 -6.82
CA HIS A 130 3.03 -10.09 -6.59
C HIS A 130 3.43 -10.56 -5.18
N TYR A 131 4.56 -11.26 -5.09
CA TYR A 131 5.08 -11.74 -3.82
C TYR A 131 6.06 -10.72 -3.23
N LEU A 132 5.85 -10.33 -1.97
CA LEU A 132 6.70 -9.35 -1.29
C LEU A 132 8.15 -9.85 -1.17
N MET A 133 8.31 -11.12 -0.80
CA MET A 133 9.57 -11.85 -0.87
C MET A 133 9.50 -12.81 -2.06
N PRO A 134 10.36 -12.67 -3.10
CA PRO A 134 10.33 -13.54 -4.27
C PRO A 134 10.46 -15.02 -3.90
N PRO A 135 9.62 -15.92 -4.45
CA PRO A 135 9.71 -17.36 -4.15
C PRO A 135 10.91 -18.05 -4.78
N ALA A 136 11.51 -17.42 -5.80
CA ALA A 136 12.68 -17.95 -6.46
C ALA A 136 13.96 -17.61 -5.67
N PRO A 137 15.04 -18.40 -5.86
CA PRO A 137 16.35 -18.05 -5.34
C PRO A 137 16.79 -16.64 -5.80
N PRO A 138 17.58 -15.93 -4.98
CA PRO A 138 18.18 -16.35 -3.70
C PRO A 138 17.29 -16.09 -2.47
N HIS A 139 16.04 -15.65 -2.67
CA HIS A 139 15.19 -15.18 -1.57
C HIS A 139 14.34 -16.28 -0.95
N ASP A 140 13.95 -17.29 -1.74
CA ASP A 140 13.22 -18.47 -1.28
C ASP A 140 12.00 -18.13 -0.42
N GLY A 141 11.29 -17.06 -0.82
CA GLY A 141 10.13 -16.54 -0.12
C GLY A 141 8.98 -17.56 -0.10
N PRO A 142 8.23 -17.67 1.00
CA PRO A 142 7.19 -18.69 1.14
C PRO A 142 6.01 -18.40 0.20
N VAL A 143 5.48 -19.44 -0.45
CA VAL A 143 4.26 -19.36 -1.27
C VAL A 143 3.03 -19.41 -0.34
N THR A 144 2.69 -18.27 0.24
CA THR A 144 1.60 -18.14 1.21
C THR A 144 0.81 -16.86 0.97
N PRO A 145 -0.48 -16.80 1.38
CA PRO A 145 -1.27 -15.57 1.30
C PRO A 145 -0.62 -14.38 2.00
N ALA A 146 0.08 -14.62 3.12
CA ALA A 146 0.74 -13.57 3.90
C ALA A 146 1.91 -12.90 3.14
N ASN A 147 2.48 -13.57 2.14
CA ASN A 147 3.58 -13.07 1.32
C ASN A 147 3.10 -12.58 -0.05
N ALA A 148 1.79 -12.50 -0.30
CA ALA A 148 1.22 -12.28 -1.64
C ALA A 148 0.23 -11.10 -1.67
N LEU A 149 0.33 -10.27 -2.71
CA LEU A 149 -0.57 -9.14 -2.97
C LEU A 149 -1.24 -9.29 -4.34
N VAL A 150 -2.55 -8.99 -4.42
CA VAL A 150 -3.27 -8.89 -5.70
C VAL A 150 -3.18 -7.45 -6.20
N VAL A 151 -2.48 -7.23 -7.31
CA VAL A 151 -2.21 -5.90 -7.87
C VAL A 151 -2.53 -5.82 -9.36
N CYS A 152 -2.79 -4.61 -9.87
CA CYS A 152 -2.91 -4.40 -11.31
C CYS A 152 -1.52 -4.36 -11.99
N PRO A 153 -1.44 -4.48 -13.33
CA PRO A 153 -0.15 -4.50 -14.04
C PRO A 153 0.72 -3.28 -13.79
N ASN A 154 0.12 -2.10 -13.63
CA ASN A 154 0.87 -0.86 -13.36
C ASN A 154 1.61 -0.95 -12.02
N HIS A 155 0.89 -1.21 -10.93
CA HIS A 155 1.53 -1.31 -9.61
C HIS A 155 2.44 -2.53 -9.47
N ARG A 156 2.21 -3.59 -10.25
CA ARG A 156 3.22 -4.65 -10.33
C ARG A 156 4.54 -4.12 -10.91
N ALA A 157 4.48 -3.36 -12.00
CA ALA A 157 5.68 -2.74 -12.55
C ALA A 157 6.33 -1.79 -11.53
N ASP A 158 5.53 -1.05 -10.76
CA ASP A 158 6.06 -0.17 -9.70
C ASP A 158 6.75 -0.97 -8.58
N LEU A 159 6.21 -2.12 -8.18
CA LEU A 159 6.83 -3.01 -7.19
C LEU A 159 8.08 -3.72 -7.72
N ASP A 160 8.09 -4.09 -9.00
CA ASP A 160 9.22 -4.77 -9.64
C ASP A 160 10.40 -3.79 -9.88
N TYR A 161 10.14 -2.48 -10.07
CA TYR A 161 11.14 -1.51 -10.50
C TYR A 161 11.27 -0.23 -9.65
N GLY A 162 10.45 -0.04 -8.61
CA GLY A 162 10.49 1.10 -7.69
C GLY A 162 10.17 2.45 -8.34
N ARG A 163 9.09 2.54 -9.12
CA ARG A 163 8.68 3.76 -9.84
C ARG A 163 7.59 4.56 -9.14
#